data_AF-A0A7W1Q2V6-F1
#
_entry.id   AF-A0A7W1Q2V6-F1
#
_cell.length_a   1.000
_cell.length_b   1.000
_cell.length_c   1.000
_cell.angle_alpha   90.00
_cell.angle_beta   90.00
_cell.angle_gamma   90.00
#
_symmetry.space_group_name_H-M   'P 1'
#
loop_
_entity.id
_entity.type
_entity.pdbx_description
1 polymer ?
#
loop_
_entity_poly.entity_id
_entity_poly.type
_entity_poly.pdbx_seq_one_letter_code
_entity_poly.pdbx_strand_id
1 'polypeptide(L)'
;MPQRRLHGTRAARDMTRAVNTVEHRARLAARLTPRDRWIVRMVHEHRVLDADQIGAMAFNSPTVSRRRLLMLYRASVLDRFQPYLRAGHLPEHYVLGPTGASLLAGELDVDSRRLGYRRDIANGIASSPRLAHLVALNGWFTALVATARRCPDARVEAWWSETRCARHFGDKVRPDGYGRYTERGRRIEFFLEYDMGTE
;
A
#
# COMPACT_ATOMS: atom_id res chain seq x y z
N MET A 1 -7.42 2.27 23.30
CA MET A 1 -7.70 1.10 22.42
C MET A 1 -8.05 1.50 20.96
N PRO A 2 -7.10 2.05 20.19
CA PRO A 2 -7.31 2.46 18.78
C PRO A 2 -7.50 1.27 17.81
N GLN A 3 -6.97 0.08 18.12
CA GLN A 3 -6.98 -1.10 17.24
C GLN A 3 -8.37 -1.68 16.95
N ARG A 4 -9.28 -1.66 17.93
CA ARG A 4 -10.62 -2.26 17.77
C ARG A 4 -11.50 -1.53 16.76
N ARG A 5 -11.26 -0.23 16.55
CA ARG A 5 -12.03 0.62 15.62
C ARG A 5 -11.60 0.47 14.16
N LEU A 6 -10.45 -0.15 13.91
CA LEU A 6 -9.89 -0.31 12.56
C LEU A 6 -10.23 -1.65 11.91
N HIS A 7 -10.87 -2.56 12.65
CA HIS A 7 -11.35 -3.82 12.07
C HIS A 7 -12.45 -3.53 11.05
N GLY A 8 -12.23 -4.00 9.82
CA GLY A 8 -13.09 -3.68 8.70
C GLY A 8 -13.92 -4.84 8.21
N THR A 9 -15.15 -4.53 7.83
CA THR A 9 -15.97 -5.45 7.05
C THR A 9 -15.58 -5.29 5.59
N ARG A 10 -15.32 -6.40 4.90
CA ARG A 10 -15.10 -6.36 3.46
C ARG A 10 -16.39 -5.99 2.74
N ALA A 11 -16.27 -5.15 1.71
CA ALA A 11 -17.34 -5.01 0.75
C ALA A 11 -17.64 -6.39 0.13
N ALA A 12 -18.92 -6.75 0.04
CA ALA A 12 -19.35 -7.97 -0.65
C ALA A 12 -18.75 -7.97 -2.06
N ARG A 13 -18.08 -9.06 -2.42
CA ARG A 13 -17.48 -9.21 -3.74
C ARG A 13 -18.62 -9.24 -4.74
N ASP A 14 -18.72 -8.21 -5.58
CA ASP A 14 -19.60 -8.25 -6.74
C ASP A 14 -19.14 -9.43 -7.62
N MET A 15 -19.96 -10.47 -7.65
CA MET A 15 -19.70 -11.75 -8.30
C MET A 15 -19.65 -11.63 -9.83
N THR A 16 -20.05 -10.48 -10.36
CA THR A 16 -20.14 -10.16 -11.79
C THR A 16 -18.78 -9.72 -12.37
N ARG A 17 -17.70 -10.42 -12.03
CA ARG A 17 -16.35 -9.99 -12.38
C ARG A 17 -15.74 -10.86 -13.45
N ALA A 18 -15.29 -10.19 -14.52
CA ALA A 18 -14.71 -10.78 -15.72
C ALA A 18 -13.79 -11.97 -15.40
N VAL A 19 -14.04 -13.06 -16.12
CA VAL A 19 -13.20 -14.26 -16.14
C VAL A 19 -11.73 -13.84 -16.19
N ASN A 20 -10.93 -14.26 -15.20
CA ASN A 20 -9.51 -13.93 -15.06
C ASN A 20 -8.63 -14.68 -16.10
N THR A 21 -9.02 -14.67 -17.36
CA THR A 21 -8.22 -15.22 -18.46
C THR A 21 -6.91 -14.45 -18.62
N VAL A 22 -5.90 -15.14 -19.14
CA VAL A 22 -4.57 -14.57 -19.42
C VAL A 22 -4.70 -13.35 -20.35
N GLU A 23 -5.57 -13.43 -21.34
CA GLU A 23 -5.85 -12.34 -22.28
C GLU A 23 -6.47 -11.10 -21.60
N HIS A 24 -7.39 -11.29 -20.66
CA HIS A 24 -7.96 -10.20 -19.86
C HIS A 24 -6.88 -9.50 -19.03
N ARG A 25 -5.95 -10.28 -18.44
CA ARG A 25 -4.82 -9.73 -17.67
C ARG A 25 -3.84 -8.98 -18.55
N ALA A 26 -3.52 -9.47 -19.75
CA ALA A 26 -2.63 -8.80 -20.69
C ALA A 26 -3.22 -7.45 -21.19
N ARG A 27 -4.51 -7.44 -21.56
CA ARG A 27 -5.22 -6.20 -21.92
C ARG A 27 -5.28 -5.19 -20.77
N LEU A 28 -5.42 -5.67 -19.53
CA LEU A 28 -5.36 -4.81 -18.35
C LEU A 28 -3.96 -4.26 -18.10
N ALA A 29 -2.92 -5.09 -18.24
CA ALA A 29 -1.52 -4.69 -18.10
C ALA A 29 -1.18 -3.53 -19.04
N ALA A 30 -1.62 -3.62 -20.30
CA ALA A 30 -1.42 -2.59 -21.31
C ALA A 30 -2.10 -1.25 -20.96
N ARG A 31 -3.14 -1.25 -20.11
CA ARG A 31 -3.90 -0.05 -19.70
C ARG A 31 -3.45 0.55 -18.37
N LEU A 32 -2.56 -0.13 -17.63
CA LEU A 32 -1.98 0.45 -16.43
C LEU A 32 -0.97 1.53 -16.79
N THR A 33 -1.06 2.65 -16.08
CA THR A 33 -0.11 3.76 -16.19
C THR A 33 1.11 3.49 -15.31
N PRO A 34 2.24 4.19 -15.52
CA PRO A 34 3.37 4.15 -14.60
C PRO A 34 2.97 4.43 -13.14
N ARG A 35 2.01 5.34 -12.93
CA ARG A 35 1.46 5.64 -11.61
C ARG A 35 0.76 4.43 -10.98
N ASP A 36 -0.07 3.70 -11.74
CA ASP A 36 -0.77 2.53 -11.18
C ASP A 36 0.20 1.43 -10.80
N ARG A 37 1.21 1.18 -11.64
CA ARG A 37 2.28 0.22 -11.35
C ARG A 37 3.05 0.62 -10.09
N TRP A 38 3.33 1.91 -9.93
CA TRP A 38 3.95 2.43 -8.72
C TRP A 38 3.05 2.19 -7.49
N ILE A 39 1.75 2.49 -7.56
CA ILE A 39 0.80 2.22 -6.47
C ILE A 39 0.79 0.73 -6.11
N VAL A 40 0.76 -0.16 -7.11
CA VAL A 40 0.81 -1.62 -6.90
C VAL A 40 2.06 -2.04 -6.13
N ARG A 41 3.22 -1.51 -6.51
CA ARG A 41 4.48 -1.77 -5.79
C ARG A 41 4.43 -1.26 -4.35
N MET A 42 3.93 -0.06 -4.11
CA MET A 42 3.83 0.51 -2.76
C MET A 42 2.87 -0.28 -1.87
N VAL A 43 1.69 -0.66 -2.39
CA VAL A 43 0.74 -1.49 -1.63
C VAL A 43 1.32 -2.89 -1.36
N HIS A 44 2.11 -3.44 -2.28
CA HIS A 44 2.81 -4.70 -2.03
C HIS A 44 3.89 -4.56 -0.94
N GLU A 45 4.77 -3.56 -1.06
CA GLU A 45 5.88 -3.29 -0.13
C GLU A 45 5.36 -3.06 1.30
N HIS A 46 4.30 -2.27 1.45
CA HIS A 46 3.79 -1.81 2.75
C HIS A 46 2.54 -2.56 3.24
N ARG A 47 2.12 -3.60 2.52
CA ARG A 47 0.98 -4.50 2.76
C ARG A 47 -0.41 -3.85 2.72
N VAL A 48 -0.56 -2.63 3.24
CA VAL A 48 -1.82 -1.88 3.30
C VAL A 48 -1.54 -0.39 3.24
N LEU A 49 -2.30 0.33 2.41
CA LEU A 49 -2.33 1.79 2.40
C LEU A 49 -3.78 2.24 2.37
N ASP A 50 -4.11 3.32 3.07
CA ASP A 50 -5.45 3.89 2.97
C ASP A 50 -5.61 4.80 1.73
N ALA A 51 -6.86 5.12 1.41
CA ALA A 51 -7.22 5.94 0.25
C ALA A 51 -6.57 7.33 0.28
N ASP A 52 -6.46 7.94 1.45
CA ASP A 52 -5.93 9.29 1.63
C ASP A 52 -4.41 9.27 1.50
N GLN A 53 -3.74 8.24 2.02
CA GLN A 53 -2.31 7.99 1.85
C GLN A 53 -1.95 7.85 0.37
N ILE A 54 -2.64 6.95 -0.36
CA ILE A 54 -2.39 6.77 -1.80
C ILE A 54 -2.68 8.08 -2.55
N GLY A 55 -3.77 8.77 -2.20
CA GLY A 55 -4.12 10.07 -2.75
C GLY A 55 -3.00 11.11 -2.62
N ALA A 56 -2.47 11.27 -1.41
CA ALA A 56 -1.44 12.25 -1.08
C ALA A 56 -0.11 11.98 -1.79
N MET A 57 0.22 10.72 -2.07
CA MET A 57 1.50 10.38 -2.71
C MET A 57 1.44 10.31 -4.23
N ALA A 58 0.32 9.89 -4.82
CA ALA A 58 0.25 9.60 -6.25
C ALA A 58 -0.57 10.61 -7.07
N PHE A 59 -1.37 11.47 -6.42
CA PHE A 59 -2.33 12.32 -7.12
C PHE A 59 -2.24 13.78 -6.66
N ASN A 60 -2.78 14.67 -7.50
CA ASN A 60 -2.95 16.11 -7.19
C ASN A 60 -4.45 16.45 -6.98
N SER A 61 -5.35 15.48 -7.18
CA SER A 61 -6.79 15.66 -7.04
C SER A 61 -7.40 14.46 -6.32
N PRO A 62 -8.10 14.68 -5.20
CA PRO A 62 -8.80 13.62 -4.47
C PRO A 62 -9.84 12.90 -5.33
N THR A 63 -10.57 13.63 -6.17
CA THR A 63 -11.59 13.06 -7.08
C THR A 63 -10.95 12.13 -8.11
N VAL A 64 -9.83 12.54 -8.71
CA VAL A 64 -9.09 11.69 -9.66
C VAL A 64 -8.53 10.45 -8.97
N SER A 65 -8.01 10.60 -7.75
CA SER A 65 -7.51 9.49 -6.94
C SER A 65 -8.61 8.45 -6.69
N ARG A 66 -9.75 8.86 -6.12
CA ARG A 66 -10.89 7.97 -5.83
C ARG A 66 -11.39 7.25 -7.07
N ARG A 67 -11.56 7.96 -8.18
CA ARG A 67 -11.97 7.35 -9.45
C ARG A 67 -10.95 6.31 -9.91
N ARG A 68 -9.65 6.60 -9.83
CA ARG A 68 -8.61 5.65 -10.24
C ARG A 68 -8.54 4.44 -9.32
N LEU A 69 -8.62 4.63 -8.02
CA LEU A 69 -8.62 3.52 -7.04
C LEU A 69 -9.83 2.62 -7.22
N LEU A 70 -11.02 3.17 -7.51
CA LEU A 70 -12.19 2.37 -7.86
C LEU A 70 -11.97 1.54 -9.14
N MET A 71 -11.30 2.09 -10.16
CA MET A 71 -10.96 1.33 -11.36
C MET A 71 -10.00 0.17 -11.06
N LEU A 72 -8.94 0.42 -10.29
CA LEU A 72 -7.98 -0.61 -9.87
C LEU A 72 -8.67 -1.69 -9.00
N TYR A 73 -9.57 -1.25 -8.11
CA TYR A 73 -10.40 -2.13 -7.30
C TYR A 73 -11.39 -2.93 -8.12
N ARG A 74 -11.93 -2.45 -9.24
CA ARG A 74 -12.83 -3.20 -10.14
C ARG A 74 -12.09 -4.16 -11.08
N ALA A 75 -10.81 -3.90 -11.37
CA ALA A 75 -9.97 -4.73 -12.24
C ALA A 75 -9.12 -5.78 -11.50
N SER A 76 -9.25 -5.86 -10.18
CA SER A 76 -8.65 -6.84 -9.26
C SER A 76 -7.16 -6.61 -9.09
N VAL A 77 -6.72 -5.40 -9.46
CA VAL A 77 -5.37 -4.92 -9.26
C VAL A 77 -5.16 -4.65 -7.77
N LEU A 78 -6.13 -3.98 -7.15
CA LEU A 78 -6.22 -3.82 -5.71
C LEU A 78 -7.47 -4.52 -5.19
N ASP A 79 -7.43 -4.95 -3.94
CA ASP A 79 -8.61 -5.27 -3.14
C ASP A 79 -8.75 -4.20 -2.07
N ARG A 80 -9.94 -4.07 -1.46
CA ARG A 80 -10.18 -3.08 -0.42
C ARG A 80 -11.08 -3.59 0.69
N PHE A 81 -10.95 -2.99 1.85
CA PHE A 81 -11.88 -3.13 2.97
C PHE A 81 -12.03 -1.76 3.65
N GLN A 82 -13.08 -1.60 4.43
CA GLN A 82 -13.29 -0.37 5.19
C GLN A 82 -13.49 -0.72 6.66
N PRO A 83 -12.75 -0.09 7.59
CA PRO A 83 -13.03 -0.17 9.01
C PRO A 83 -14.50 0.10 9.31
N TYR A 84 -15.11 -0.70 10.18
CA TYR A 84 -16.48 -0.46 10.60
C TYR A 84 -16.52 0.58 11.72
N LEU A 85 -17.25 1.67 11.51
CA LEU A 85 -17.61 2.63 12.54
C LEU A 85 -19.10 2.64 12.80
N ARG A 86 -19.48 2.85 14.08
CA ARG A 86 -20.89 3.10 14.46
C ARG A 86 -21.41 4.45 13.95
N ALA A 87 -20.52 5.43 13.76
CA ALA A 87 -20.82 6.74 13.17
C ALA A 87 -19.54 7.35 12.58
N GLY A 88 -19.66 8.13 11.51
CA GLY A 88 -18.53 8.72 10.77
C GLY A 88 -18.05 7.87 9.58
N HIS A 89 -17.00 8.33 8.91
CA HIS A 89 -16.42 7.67 7.74
C HIS A 89 -14.91 7.52 7.92
N LEU A 90 -14.39 6.30 7.84
CA LEU A 90 -12.95 6.05 7.75
C LEU A 90 -12.54 5.77 6.30
N PRO A 91 -11.32 6.15 5.91
CA PRO A 91 -10.83 5.88 4.56
C PRO A 91 -10.82 4.38 4.26
N GLU A 92 -11.07 4.03 3.00
CA GLU A 92 -10.91 2.67 2.52
C GLU A 92 -9.44 2.25 2.58
N HIS A 93 -9.19 1.03 3.00
CA HIS A 93 -7.85 0.44 3.06
C HIS A 93 -7.66 -0.48 1.87
N TYR A 94 -6.56 -0.28 1.15
CA TYR A 94 -6.22 -1.01 -0.06
C TYR A 94 -5.10 -2.01 0.20
N VAL A 95 -5.28 -3.22 -0.31
CA VAL A 95 -4.30 -4.31 -0.30
C VAL A 95 -4.10 -4.83 -1.73
N LEU A 96 -3.05 -5.61 -1.95
CA LEU A 96 -2.77 -6.15 -3.28
C LEU A 96 -3.87 -7.14 -3.71
N GLY A 97 -4.44 -6.92 -4.90
CA GLY A 97 -5.41 -7.83 -5.51
C GLY A 97 -4.72 -8.93 -6.33
N PRO A 98 -5.43 -10.02 -6.67
CA PRO A 98 -4.84 -11.17 -7.36
C PRO A 98 -4.32 -10.83 -8.77
N THR A 99 -4.99 -9.92 -9.48
CA THR A 99 -4.51 -9.45 -10.79
C THR A 99 -3.29 -8.56 -10.62
N GLY A 100 -3.27 -7.68 -9.60
CA GLY A 100 -2.12 -6.84 -9.31
C GLY A 100 -0.88 -7.66 -8.95
N ALA A 101 -1.06 -8.73 -8.17
CA ALA A 101 -0.01 -9.69 -7.87
C ALA A 101 0.52 -10.40 -9.12
N SER A 102 -0.36 -10.84 -10.02
CA SER A 102 0.06 -11.46 -11.29
C SER A 102 0.85 -10.49 -12.16
N LEU A 103 0.43 -9.24 -12.23
CA LEU A 103 1.11 -8.19 -13.01
C LEU A 103 2.48 -7.86 -12.42
N LEU A 104 2.54 -7.69 -11.10
CA LEU A 104 3.79 -7.38 -10.42
C LEU A 104 4.81 -8.52 -10.51
N ALA A 105 4.35 -9.77 -10.43
CA ALA A 105 5.21 -10.94 -10.65
C ALA A 105 5.82 -10.93 -12.06
N GLY A 106 5.02 -10.64 -13.09
CA GLY A 106 5.51 -10.50 -14.45
C GLY A 106 6.47 -9.32 -14.65
N GLU A 107 6.24 -8.18 -14.00
CA GLU A 107 7.16 -7.02 -14.04
C GLU A 107 8.51 -7.30 -13.38
N LEU A 108 8.54 -8.15 -12.37
CA LEU A 108 9.76 -8.52 -11.64
C LEU A 108 10.45 -9.76 -12.22
N ASP A 109 9.89 -10.37 -13.27
CA ASP A 109 10.32 -11.64 -13.85
C ASP A 109 10.48 -12.75 -12.78
N VAL A 110 9.50 -12.82 -11.87
CA VAL A 110 9.44 -13.84 -10.82
C VAL A 110 8.16 -14.65 -10.91
N ASP A 111 8.20 -15.92 -10.46
CA ASP A 111 6.97 -16.66 -10.23
C ASP A 111 6.10 -15.91 -9.19
N SER A 112 4.79 -15.85 -9.45
CA SER A 112 3.77 -15.42 -8.49
C SER A 112 3.94 -15.95 -7.06
N ARG A 113 4.46 -17.17 -6.88
CA ARG A 113 4.77 -17.77 -5.57
C ARG A 113 5.96 -17.10 -4.89
N ARG A 114 6.97 -16.68 -5.67
CA ARG A 114 8.17 -15.97 -5.18
C ARG A 114 7.90 -14.50 -4.85
N LEU A 115 6.82 -13.93 -5.39
CA LEU A 115 6.34 -12.60 -4.98
C LEU A 115 5.95 -12.56 -3.49
N GLY A 116 5.72 -13.71 -2.84
CA GLY A 116 5.25 -13.75 -1.45
C GLY A 116 3.81 -13.27 -1.28
N TYR A 117 3.08 -13.07 -2.38
CA TYR A 117 1.66 -12.77 -2.33
C TYR A 117 0.86 -14.01 -1.96
N ARG A 118 0.05 -13.88 -0.91
CA ARG A 118 -0.88 -14.90 -0.45
C ARG A 118 -2.24 -14.26 -0.25
N ARG A 119 -3.23 -14.76 -1.00
CA ARG A 119 -4.58 -14.17 -1.01
C ARG A 119 -5.23 -14.24 0.38
N ASP A 120 -5.01 -15.32 1.11
CA ASP A 120 -5.46 -15.51 2.50
C ASP A 120 -4.79 -14.51 3.45
N ILE A 121 -3.49 -14.22 3.30
CA ILE A 121 -2.79 -13.22 4.11
C ILE A 121 -3.29 -11.81 3.79
N ALA A 122 -3.39 -11.44 2.50
CA ALA A 122 -4.00 -10.19 2.07
C ALA A 122 -5.46 -10.09 2.56
N ASN A 123 -6.15 -11.24 2.68
CA ASN A 123 -7.46 -11.29 3.27
C ASN A 123 -7.44 -11.03 4.79
N GLY A 124 -6.49 -11.58 5.53
CA GLY A 124 -6.38 -11.42 6.97
C GLY A 124 -6.01 -10.01 7.45
N ILE A 125 -5.51 -9.13 6.58
CA ILE A 125 -5.09 -7.76 6.97
C ILE A 125 -6.23 -6.96 7.63
N ALA A 126 -7.47 -7.11 7.17
CA ALA A 126 -8.63 -6.38 7.69
C ALA A 126 -8.95 -6.68 9.16
N SER A 127 -8.51 -7.84 9.65
CA SER A 127 -8.66 -8.31 11.03
C SER A 127 -7.32 -8.44 11.75
N SER A 128 -6.25 -7.87 11.20
CA SER A 128 -4.92 -7.97 11.77
C SER A 128 -4.79 -7.04 12.98
N PRO A 129 -4.25 -7.50 14.12
CA PRO A 129 -3.96 -6.63 15.26
C PRO A 129 -2.91 -5.56 14.91
N ARG A 130 -2.05 -5.80 13.91
CA ARG A 130 -1.04 -4.84 13.44
C ARG A 130 -1.58 -3.79 12.46
N LEU A 131 -2.85 -3.88 12.04
CA LEU A 131 -3.41 -2.96 11.03
C LEU A 131 -3.23 -1.49 11.44
N ALA A 132 -3.55 -1.17 12.69
CA ALA A 132 -3.45 0.19 13.21
C ALA A 132 -2.02 0.73 13.16
N HIS A 133 -1.06 -0.10 13.57
CA HIS A 133 0.35 0.24 13.53
C HIS A 133 0.85 0.42 12.09
N LEU A 134 0.53 -0.51 11.19
CA LEU A 134 0.92 -0.41 9.77
C LEU A 134 0.37 0.85 9.12
N VAL A 135 -0.90 1.17 9.33
CA VAL A 135 -1.52 2.37 8.78
C VAL A 135 -0.88 3.64 9.32
N ALA A 136 -0.59 3.69 10.63
CA ALA A 136 0.04 4.86 11.25
C ALA A 136 1.50 5.07 10.78
N LEU A 137 2.29 4.00 10.78
CA LEU A 137 3.66 3.97 10.25
C LEU A 137 3.68 4.42 8.77
N ASN A 138 2.79 3.86 7.95
CA ASN A 138 2.70 4.23 6.54
C ASN A 138 2.22 5.69 6.39
N GLY A 139 1.37 6.16 7.29
CA GLY A 139 0.93 7.56 7.36
C GLY A 139 2.09 8.53 7.58
N TRP A 140 3.04 8.19 8.45
CA TRP A 140 4.24 8.99 8.69
C TRP A 140 5.07 9.17 7.41
N PHE A 141 5.40 8.07 6.73
CA PHE A 141 6.16 8.12 5.48
C PHE A 141 5.38 8.80 4.36
N THR A 142 4.07 8.57 4.30
CA THR A 142 3.19 9.23 3.33
C THR A 142 3.22 10.74 3.51
N ALA A 143 3.18 11.24 4.75
CA ALA A 143 3.27 12.66 5.03
C ALA A 143 4.62 13.25 4.58
N LEU A 144 5.71 12.51 4.77
CA LEU A 144 7.04 12.89 4.28
C LEU A 144 7.09 12.94 2.74
N VAL A 145 6.58 11.91 2.05
CA VAL A 145 6.49 11.87 0.59
C VAL A 145 5.63 13.02 0.06
N ALA A 146 4.45 13.24 0.65
CA ALA A 146 3.54 14.31 0.23
C ALA A 146 4.16 15.69 0.40
N THR A 147 4.94 15.91 1.46
CA THR A 147 5.69 17.15 1.68
C THR A 147 6.81 17.32 0.67
N ALA A 148 7.61 16.29 0.44
CA ALA A 148 8.67 16.31 -0.57
C ALA A 148 8.14 16.64 -1.96
N ARG A 149 6.96 16.12 -2.34
CA ARG A 149 6.31 16.42 -3.64
C ARG A 149 5.97 17.90 -3.86
N ARG A 150 5.84 18.70 -2.79
CA ARG A 150 5.56 20.15 -2.87
C ARG A 150 6.83 21.00 -2.88
N CYS A 151 8.01 20.38 -2.73
CA CYS A 151 9.29 21.04 -2.62
C CYS A 151 10.20 20.56 -3.76
N PRO A 152 10.54 21.42 -4.75
CA PRO A 152 11.31 21.00 -5.93
C PRO A 152 12.64 20.30 -5.62
N ASP A 153 13.31 20.71 -4.55
CA ASP A 153 14.62 20.19 -4.15
C ASP A 153 14.56 19.04 -3.14
N ALA A 154 13.37 18.54 -2.82
CA ALA A 154 13.15 17.50 -1.84
C ALA A 154 12.64 16.19 -2.48
N ARG A 155 13.12 15.06 -1.99
CA ARG A 155 12.64 13.74 -2.41
C ARG A 155 12.85 12.69 -1.33
N VAL A 156 11.89 11.78 -1.21
CA VAL A 156 12.09 10.50 -0.54
C VAL A 156 12.68 9.54 -1.57
N GLU A 157 13.97 9.23 -1.43
CA GLU A 157 14.69 8.34 -2.34
C GLU A 157 14.46 6.86 -2.03
N ALA A 158 14.22 6.54 -0.76
CA ALA A 158 13.88 5.20 -0.33
C ALA A 158 12.87 5.22 0.81
N TRP A 159 11.94 4.28 0.75
CA TRP A 159 11.04 3.92 1.83
C TRP A 159 10.88 2.40 1.80
N TRP A 160 11.40 1.73 2.83
CA TRP A 160 11.33 0.28 2.97
C TRP A 160 10.44 -0.09 4.14
N SER A 161 9.64 -1.14 3.97
CA SER A 161 8.79 -1.65 5.05
C SER A 161 9.57 -2.43 6.10
N GLU A 162 8.95 -2.65 7.25
CA GLU A 162 9.45 -3.55 8.31
C GLU A 162 9.87 -4.92 7.74
N THR A 163 9.07 -5.50 6.84
CA THR A 163 9.38 -6.81 6.23
C THR A 163 10.66 -6.76 5.40
N ARG A 164 10.85 -5.70 4.63
CA ARG A 164 12.07 -5.51 3.86
C ARG A 164 13.26 -5.23 4.80
N CYS A 165 13.08 -4.40 5.82
CA CYS A 165 14.11 -4.12 6.82
C CYS A 165 14.56 -5.39 7.53
N ALA A 166 13.65 -6.24 7.99
CA ALA A 166 13.97 -7.53 8.60
C ALA A 166 14.77 -8.45 7.66
N ARG A 167 14.50 -8.42 6.35
CA ARG A 167 15.27 -9.20 5.36
C ARG A 167 16.70 -8.67 5.16
N HIS A 168 16.90 -7.35 5.22
CA HIS A 168 18.19 -6.72 4.92
C HIS A 168 19.06 -6.46 6.14
N PHE A 169 18.47 -6.28 7.33
CA PHE A 169 19.13 -5.85 8.55
C PHE A 169 18.79 -6.71 9.78
N GLY A 170 17.94 -7.73 9.63
CA GLY A 170 17.34 -8.45 10.75
C GLY A 170 18.28 -9.26 11.63
N ASP A 171 19.56 -9.35 11.25
CA ASP A 171 20.69 -9.85 12.05
C ASP A 171 21.20 -8.83 13.07
N LYS A 172 20.94 -7.53 12.86
CA LYS A 172 21.44 -6.42 13.69
C LYS A 172 20.32 -5.60 14.32
N VAL A 173 19.34 -5.18 13.52
CA VAL A 173 18.24 -4.30 13.92
C VAL A 173 16.96 -4.68 13.18
N ARG A 174 15.80 -4.41 13.78
CA ARG A 174 14.50 -4.70 13.17
C ARG A 174 13.58 -3.48 13.24
N PRO A 175 13.92 -2.42 12.51
CA PRO A 175 13.12 -1.21 12.54
C PRO A 175 11.79 -1.41 11.83
N ASP A 176 10.79 -0.67 12.29
CA ASP A 176 9.48 -0.61 11.63
C ASP A 176 9.59 -0.07 10.19
N GLY A 177 10.55 0.82 9.93
CA GLY A 177 10.85 1.27 8.57
C GLY A 177 12.25 1.84 8.38
N TYR A 178 12.64 1.96 7.11
CA TYR A 178 13.85 2.64 6.70
C TYR A 178 13.52 3.72 5.68
N GLY A 179 14.12 4.90 5.85
CA GLY A 179 13.93 6.05 4.99
C GLY A 179 15.26 6.62 4.50
N ARG A 180 15.25 7.09 3.25
CA ARG A 180 16.28 7.96 2.70
C ARG A 180 15.62 9.20 2.12
N TYR A 181 15.99 10.36 2.64
CA TYR A 181 15.45 11.64 2.24
C TYR A 181 16.57 12.57 1.79
N THR A 182 16.34 13.28 0.70
CA THR A 182 17.28 14.28 0.19
C THR A 182 16.56 15.61 0.07
N GLU A 183 17.18 16.68 0.56
CA GLU A 183 16.73 18.05 0.39
C GLU A 183 17.92 18.99 0.15
N ARG A 184 17.84 19.84 -0.89
CA ARG A 184 18.87 20.83 -1.23
C ARG A 184 20.28 20.21 -1.30
N GLY A 185 20.38 19.03 -1.90
CA GLY A 185 21.63 18.28 -2.06
C GLY A 185 22.15 17.55 -0.81
N ARG A 186 21.50 17.71 0.35
CA ARG A 186 21.85 16.98 1.58
C ARG A 186 20.99 15.74 1.71
N ARG A 187 21.62 14.60 1.97
CA ARG A 187 20.96 13.30 2.16
C ARG A 187 21.02 12.90 3.62
N ILE A 188 19.88 12.42 4.12
CA ILE A 188 19.78 11.73 5.41
C ILE A 188 19.23 10.32 5.20
N GLU A 189 19.76 9.38 5.96
CA GLU A 189 19.29 8.01 6.06
C GLU A 189 18.92 7.74 7.51
N PHE A 190 17.80 7.07 7.73
CA PHE A 190 17.29 6.84 9.08
C PHE A 190 16.50 5.54 9.15
N PHE A 191 16.51 4.95 10.34
CA PHE A 191 15.54 3.95 10.76
C PHE A 191 14.43 4.64 11.54
N LEU A 192 13.20 4.14 11.38
CA LEU A 192 12.02 4.60 12.10
C LEU A 192 11.50 3.44 12.95
N GLU A 193 11.36 3.71 14.24
CA GLU A 193 10.56 2.92 15.17
C GLU A 193 9.27 3.69 15.45
N TYR A 194 8.13 3.02 15.34
CA TYR A 194 6.82 3.62 15.48
C TYR A 194 6.01 2.90 16.55
N ASP A 195 6.22 3.30 17.80
CA ASP A 195 5.40 2.83 18.92
C ASP A 195 4.08 3.61 18.95
N MET A 196 2.98 2.88 19.09
CA MET A 196 1.65 3.46 19.21
C MET A 196 1.21 3.69 20.66
N GLY A 197 2.06 3.39 21.64
CA GLY A 197 1.75 3.48 23.06
C GLY A 197 0.68 2.45 23.42
N THR A 198 1.04 1.41 24.16
CA THR A 198 0.08 0.37 24.59
C THR A 198 -0.53 0.61 25.98
N GLU A 199 -0.34 1.79 26.57
CA GLU A 199 -0.92 2.15 27.86
C GLU A 199 -2.38 2.63 27.78
#